data_AF-A0A2G9Y0Q9-F1
#
_entry.id   AF-A0A2G9Y0Q9-F1
#
_cell.length_a   1.000
_cell.length_b   1.000
_cell.length_c   1.000
_cell.angle_alpha   90.00
_cell.angle_beta   90.00
_cell.angle_gamma   90.00
#
_symmetry.space_group_name_H-M   'P 1'
#
loop_
_entity.id
_entity.type
_entity.pdbx_description
1 polymer ?
#
loop_
_entity_poly.entity_id
_entity_poly.type
_entity_poly.pdbx_seq_one_letter_code
_entity_poly.pdbx_strand_id
1 'polypeptide(L)' 'MNEEEIKIITRGNRVITLAELFEGKEETRKEIANLQFEEKIKILVSLQRIAYSWGGKKDVIVWRL' A
#
# COMPACT_ATOMS: atom_id res chain seq x y z
N MET A 1 -0.35 8.50 19.37
CA MET A 1 -1.36 7.49 19.00
C MET A 1 -0.63 6.16 19.00
N ASN A 2 -1.04 5.19 19.81
CA ASN A 2 -0.26 3.97 20.02
C ASN A 2 -0.47 3.01 18.84
N GLU A 3 0.59 2.68 18.10
CA GLU A 3 0.49 1.89 16.84
C GLU A 3 0.07 0.44 17.10
N GLU A 4 0.27 -0.06 18.32
CA GLU A 4 -0.18 -1.38 18.76
C GLU A 4 -1.71 -1.48 18.96
N GLU A 5 -2.40 -0.36 19.16
CA GLU A 5 -3.85 -0.35 19.39
C GLU A 5 -4.67 -0.32 18.09
N ILE A 6 -4.08 0.17 16.99
CA ILE A 6 -4.77 0.31 15.71
C ILE A 6 -4.79 -1.04 14.99
N LYS A 7 -6.00 -1.58 14.80
CA LYS A 7 -6.24 -2.85 14.11
C LYS A 7 -6.69 -2.62 12.67
N ILE A 8 -6.07 -3.35 11.75
CA ILE A 8 -6.32 -3.31 10.30
C ILE A 8 -6.86 -4.68 9.88
N ILE A 9 -7.98 -4.68 9.17
CA ILE A 9 -8.55 -5.89 8.57
C ILE A 9 -8.04 -6.00 7.13
N THR A 10 -7.33 -7.09 6.84
CA THR A 10 -6.84 -7.39 5.50
C THR A 10 -7.90 -8.11 4.66
N ARG A 11 -7.73 -8.15 3.34
CA ARG A 11 -8.62 -8.87 2.40
C ARG A 11 -8.78 -10.37 2.69
N GLY A 12 -7.86 -10.97 3.46
CA GLY A 12 -7.93 -12.37 3.89
C GLY A 12 -8.60 -12.59 5.26
N ASN A 13 -9.36 -11.62 5.76
CA ASN A 13 -9.93 -11.62 7.12
C ASN A 13 -8.89 -11.76 8.24
N ARG A 14 -7.62 -11.43 7.99
CA ARG A 14 -6.60 -11.34 9.05
C ARG A 14 -6.66 -9.96 9.67
N VAL A 15 -6.63 -9.91 11.00
CA VAL A 15 -6.49 -8.68 11.77
C VAL A 15 -5.02 -8.53 12.12
N ILE A 16 -4.41 -7.43 11.69
CA ILE A 16 -3.03 -7.06 12.02
C ILE A 16 -3.02 -5.71 12.73
N THR A 17 -1.98 -5.42 13.50
CA THR A 17 -1.74 -4.10 14.07
C THR A 17 -1.09 -3.17 13.05
N LEU A 18 -1.16 -1.86 13.31
CA LEU A 18 -0.44 -0.88 12.51
C LEU A 18 1.09 -1.06 12.66
N ALA A 19 1.56 -1.45 13.84
CA ALA A 19 2.96 -1.81 14.08
C ALA A 19 3.41 -3.00 13.21
N GLU A 20 2.64 -4.09 13.16
CA GLU A 20 2.94 -5.27 12.31
C GLU A 20 2.95 -4.92 10.81
N LEU A 21 2.07 -4.01 10.37
CA LEU A 21 2.10 -3.49 9.00
C LEU A 21 3.41 -2.75 8.72
N PHE A 22 3.94 -2.01 9.69
CA PHE A 22 5.18 -1.26 9.55
C PHE A 22 6.45 -2.07 9.79
N GLU A 23 6.44 -3.16 10.57
CA GLU A 23 7.56 -4.10 10.64
C GLU A 23 7.81 -4.78 9.29
N GLY A 24 6.73 -5.21 8.61
CA GLY A 24 6.81 -5.72 7.25
C GLY A 24 7.32 -4.69 6.23
N LYS A 25 7.37 -3.40 6.57
CA LYS A 25 7.81 -2.33 5.66
C LYS A 25 9.28 -2.44 5.29
N GLU A 26 10.15 -2.88 6.19
CA GLU A 26 11.58 -3.03 5.88
C GLU A 26 11.85 -4.21 4.95
N GLU A 27 11.16 -5.34 5.14
CA GLU A 27 11.22 -6.48 4.21
C GLU A 27 10.60 -6.12 2.86
N THR A 28 9.41 -5.52 2.87
CA THR A 28 8.71 -5.07 1.66
C THR A 28 9.53 -4.04 0.89
N ARG A 29 10.25 -3.15 1.57
CA ARG A 29 11.17 -2.18 0.92
C ARG A 29 12.30 -2.88 0.18
N LYS A 30 12.93 -3.89 0.80
CA LYS A 30 14.01 -4.68 0.16
C LYS A 30 13.49 -5.43 -1.04
N GLU A 31 12.31 -6.04 -0.93
CA GLU A 31 11.66 -6.74 -2.04
C GLU A 31 11.31 -5.79 -3.19
N ILE A 32 10.67 -4.66 -2.90
CA ILE A 32 10.35 -3.63 -3.90
C ILE A 32 11.61 -3.08 -4.55
N ALA A 33 12.71 -2.88 -3.79
CA ALA A 33 13.97 -2.40 -4.34
C ALA A 33 14.52 -3.33 -5.43
N ASN A 34 14.33 -4.65 -5.28
CA ASN A 34 14.78 -5.67 -6.22
C ASN A 34 13.87 -5.83 -7.46
N LEU A 35 12.69 -5.18 -7.50
CA LEU A 35 11.82 -5.24 -8.66
C LEU A 35 12.39 -4.49 -9.87
N GLN A 36 12.07 -4.98 -11.06
CA GLN A 36 12.33 -4.29 -12.31
C GLN A 36 11.58 -2.95 -12.35
N PHE A 37 12.10 -1.99 -13.11
CA PHE A 37 11.52 -0.65 -13.21
C PHE A 37 10.04 -0.70 -13.65
N GLU A 38 9.72 -1.52 -14.65
CA GLU A 38 8.36 -1.67 -15.17
C GLU A 38 7.37 -2.15 -14.10
N GLU A 39 7.77 -3.13 -13.29
CA GLU A 39 6.96 -3.67 -12.19
C GLU A 39 6.71 -2.61 -11.11
N LYS A 40 7.72 -1.78 -10.80
CA LYS A 40 7.56 -0.64 -9.89
C LYS A 40 6.53 0.35 -10.41
N ILE A 41 6.53 0.65 -11.71
CA ILE A 41 5.53 1.55 -12.33
C ILE A 41 4.13 0.92 -12.25
N LYS A 42 3.96 -0.38 -12.52
CA LYS A 42 2.67 -1.08 -12.40
C LYS A 42 2.09 -1.00 -10.99
N ILE A 43 2.94 -1.20 -9.97
CA ILE A 43 2.54 -1.07 -8.55
C ILE A 43 2.09 0.37 -8.26
N LEU A 44 2.86 1.38 -8.69
CA LEU A 44 2.52 2.78 -8.48
C LEU A 44 1.18 3.17 -9.13
N VAL A 45 0.93 2.75 -10.37
CA VAL A 45 -0.34 3.00 -11.06
C VAL A 45 -1.51 2.30 -10.36
N SER A 46 -1.28 1.11 -9.82
CA SER A 46 -2.29 0.40 -9.02
C SER A 46 -2.64 1.14 -7.72
N LEU A 47 -1.64 1.69 -7.03
CA LEU A 47 -1.85 2.51 -5.84
C LEU A 47 -2.60 3.81 -6.15
N GLN A 48 -2.29 4.47 -7.27
CA GLN A 48 -3.02 5.65 -7.75
C GLN A 48 -4.51 5.33 -7.99
N ARG A 49 -4.82 4.17 -8.60
CA ARG A 49 -6.21 3.73 -8.82
C ARG A 49 -6.96 3.50 -7.52
N ILE A 50 -6.32 2.89 -6.52
CA ILE A 50 -6.90 2.69 -5.19
C ILE A 50 -7.17 4.04 -4.54
N ALA A 51 -6.20 4.94 -4.54
CA ALA A 51 -6.34 6.28 -3.98
C ALA A 51 -7.47 7.08 -4.66
N TYR A 52 -7.59 7.00 -5.98
CA TYR A 52 -8.70 7.63 -6.73
C TYR A 52 -10.08 7.11 -6.31
N SER A 53 -10.18 5.83 -5.93
CA SER A 53 -11.44 5.24 -5.47
C SER A 53 -11.80 5.57 -4.02
N TRP A 54 -10.88 6.13 -3.23
CA TRP A 54 -11.11 6.42 -1.82
C TRP A 54 -11.75 7.78 -1.58
N GLY A 55 -12.87 7.78 -0.84
CA GLY A 55 -13.45 8.99 -0.24
C GLY A 55 -13.95 10.06 -1.21
N GLY A 56 -14.17 9.72 -2.49
CA GLY A 56 -14.65 10.66 -3.51
C GLY A 56 -13.63 11.73 -3.92
N LYS A 57 -12.37 11.60 -3.51
CA LYS A 57 -11.27 12.50 -3.87
C LYS A 57 -10.83 12.24 -5.32
N LYS A 58 -11.21 13.15 -6.22
CA LYS A 58 -10.92 13.08 -7.67
C LYS A 58 -9.65 13.84 -8.07
N ASP A 59 -8.90 14.36 -7.11
CA ASP A 59 -7.63 15.08 -7.30
C ASP A 59 -6.42 14.16 -7.53
N VAL A 60 -6.65 12.84 -7.63
CA VAL A 60 -5.60 11.85 -7.91
C VAL A 60 -5.40 11.67 -9.42
N ILE A 61 -4.17 11.89 -9.89
CA ILE A 61 -3.77 11.57 -11.27
C ILE A 61 -3.47 10.06 -11.35
N VAL A 62 -4.15 9.38 -12.27
CA VAL A 62 -3.87 7.97 -12.61
C VAL A 62 -3.17 7.94 -13.96
N TRP A 63 -1.92 7.48 -14.00
CA TRP A 63 -1.19 7.35 -15.27
C TRP A 63 -1.75 6.19 -16.12
N ARG A 64 -1.67 6.37 -17.44
CA ARG A 64 -1.91 5.28 -18.40
C ARG A 64 -0.57 4.60 -18.65
N LEU A 65 -0.59 3.27 -18.55
CA LEU A 65 0.52 2.41 -18.95
C LEU A 65 0.39 2.07 -20.43
#